data_AF-A0A1F6SWM4-F1
#
_entry.id   AF-A0A1F6SWM4-F1
#
_cell.length_a   1.000
_cell.length_b   1.000
_cell.length_c   1.000
_cell.angle_alpha   90.00
_cell.angle_beta   90.00
_cell.angle_gamma   90.00
#
_symmetry.space_group_name_H-M   'P 1'
#
loop_
_entity.id
_entity.type
_entity.pdbx_description
1 polymer ?
#
loop_
_entity_poly.entity_id
_entity_poly.type
_entity_poly.pdbx_seq_one_letter_code
_entity_poly.pdbx_strand_id
1 'polypeptide(L)'
;MFDVGFSELVVIGLVALIVLGPKRLPEVARAAGRWTAKIRRFVADVKQDFDRELHNADLSELHKLKQELDETRRLMEDTSGKLFEQI
;
A
#
# COMPACT_ATOMS: atom_id res chain seq x y z
N MET A 1 -27.62 1.94 8.60
CA MET A 1 -27.97 2.58 7.31
C MET A 1 -27.43 1.81 6.09
N PHE A 2 -27.04 0.55 6.26
CA PHE A 2 -26.76 -0.41 5.17
C PHE A 2 -27.31 -1.75 5.63
N ASP A 3 -28.63 -1.86 5.69
CA ASP A 3 -29.27 -3.17 5.84
C ASP A 3 -29.43 -3.73 4.42
N VAL A 4 -28.34 -4.28 3.87
CA VAL A 4 -28.43 -4.97 2.59
C VAL A 4 -29.03 -6.33 2.88
N GLY A 5 -30.36 -6.37 2.89
CA GLY A 5 -31.12 -7.59 3.03
C GLY A 5 -31.05 -8.45 1.77
N PHE A 6 -31.57 -9.67 1.88
CA PHE A 6 -31.71 -10.56 0.72
C PHE A 6 -32.51 -9.90 -0.42
N SER A 7 -33.51 -9.08 -0.06
CA SER A 7 -34.30 -8.25 -0.96
C SER A 7 -33.46 -7.30 -1.82
N GLU A 8 -32.60 -6.48 -1.20
CA GLU A 8 -31.76 -5.53 -1.92
C GLU A 8 -30.79 -6.24 -2.88
N LEU A 9 -30.21 -7.37 -2.48
CA LEU A 9 -29.34 -8.16 -3.36
C LEU A 9 -30.07 -8.65 -4.61
N VAL A 10 -31.31 -9.10 -4.48
CA VAL A 10 -32.12 -9.54 -5.62
C VAL A 10 -32.41 -8.37 -6.56
N VAL A 11 -32.75 -7.19 -6.04
CA VAL A 11 -33.00 -5.99 -6.85
C VAL A 11 -31.75 -5.56 -7.61
N ILE A 12 -30.60 -5.49 -6.93
CA ILE A 12 -29.31 -5.15 -7.55
C ILE A 12 -28.97 -6.20 -8.62
N GLY A 13 -29.19 -7.48 -8.34
CA GLY A 13 -29.02 -8.57 -9.30
C GLY A 13 -29.88 -8.38 -10.55
N LEU A 14 -31.17 -8.05 -10.39
CA LEU A 14 -32.06 -7.76 -11.52
C LEU A 14 -31.57 -6.58 -12.36
N VAL A 15 -31.18 -5.48 -11.71
CA VAL A 15 -30.66 -4.29 -12.42
C VAL A 15 -29.38 -4.64 -13.18
N ALA A 16 -28.45 -5.35 -12.54
CA ALA A 16 -27.22 -5.80 -13.18
C ALA A 16 -27.50 -6.73 -14.38
N LEU A 17 -28.49 -7.63 -14.27
CA LEU A 17 -28.93 -8.49 -15.36
C LEU A 17 -29.54 -7.70 -16.53
N ILE A 18 -30.28 -6.63 -16.27
CA ILE A 18 -30.88 -5.78 -17.32
C ILE A 18 -29.81 -4.95 -18.03
N VAL A 19 -28.94 -4.28 -17.26
CA VAL A 19 -27.93 -3.36 -17.80
C VAL A 19 -26.83 -4.11 -18.55
N LEU A 20 -26.32 -5.18 -17.95
CA LEU A 20 -25.18 -5.92 -18.47
C LEU A 20 -25.62 -7.10 -19.35
N GLY A 21 -26.76 -7.71 -19.05
CA GLY A 21 -27.29 -8.90 -19.71
C GLY A 21 -26.96 -10.20 -18.96
N PRO A 22 -27.89 -11.17 -18.87
CA PRO A 22 -27.70 -12.43 -18.13
C PRO A 22 -26.52 -13.28 -18.62
N LYS A 23 -26.21 -13.22 -19.90
CA LYS A 23 -25.07 -13.96 -20.48
C LYS A 23 -23.73 -13.26 -20.30
N ARG A 24 -23.72 -11.92 -20.22
CA ARG A 24 -22.49 -11.11 -20.13
C ARG A 24 -22.04 -10.89 -18.69
N LEU A 25 -22.96 -10.88 -17.73
CA LEU A 25 -22.64 -10.75 -16.30
C LEU A 25 -21.59 -11.78 -15.81
N PRO A 26 -21.74 -13.10 -16.08
CA PRO A 26 -20.71 -14.07 -15.70
C PRO A 26 -19.40 -13.91 -16.49
N GLU A 27 -19.47 -13.43 -17.74
CA GLU A 27 -18.28 -13.18 -18.56
C GLU A 27 -17.45 -12.02 -18.01
N VAL A 28 -18.10 -10.91 -17.64
CA VAL A 28 -17.48 -9.73 -17.02
C VAL A 28 -16.93 -10.08 -15.64
N ALA A 29 -17.68 -10.81 -14.82
CA ALA A 29 -17.19 -11.28 -13.52
C ALA A 29 -15.93 -12.16 -13.65
N ARG A 30 -15.89 -13.05 -14.65
CA ARG A 30 -14.70 -13.86 -14.97
C ARG A 30 -13.54 -13.00 -15.46
N ALA A 31 -13.80 -12.02 -16.32
CA ALA A 31 -12.75 -11.12 -16.83
C ALA A 31 -12.14 -10.26 -15.71
N ALA A 32 -12.99 -9.64 -14.89
CA ALA A 32 -12.59 -8.89 -13.71
C ALA A 32 -11.83 -9.77 -12.71
N GLY A 33 -12.33 -10.98 -12.44
CA GLY A 33 -11.68 -11.94 -11.56
C GLY A 33 -10.28 -12.33 -12.04
N ARG A 34 -10.07 -12.53 -13.35
CA ARG A 34 -8.74 -12.79 -13.92
C ARG A 34 -7.80 -11.58 -13.76
N TRP A 35 -8.31 -10.37 -13.93
CA TRP A 35 -7.52 -9.14 -13.74
C TRP A 35 -7.13 -8.95 -12.27
N THR A 36 -8.08 -9.07 -11.35
CA THR A 36 -7.82 -9.01 -9.91
C THR A 36 -6.84 -10.10 -9.47
N ALA A 37 -6.96 -11.32 -10.00
CA ALA A 37 -6.03 -12.40 -9.71
C ALA A 37 -4.61 -12.08 -10.17
N LYS A 38 -4.47 -11.49 -11.36
CA LYS A 38 -3.17 -11.05 -11.89
C LYS A 38 -2.57 -9.93 -11.05
N ILE A 39 -3.36 -8.92 -10.65
CA ILE A 39 -2.91 -7.84 -9.76
C ILE A 39 -2.49 -8.40 -8.41
N ARG A 40 -3.30 -9.28 -7.81
CA ARG A 40 -2.98 -9.92 -6.53
C ARG A 40 -1.66 -10.70 -6.60
N ARG A 41 -1.43 -11.41 -7.71
CA ARG A 41 -0.18 -12.16 -7.92
C ARG A 41 1.01 -11.23 -8.09
N PHE A 42 0.86 -10.18 -8.90
CA PHE A 42 1.89 -9.15 -9.05
C PHE A 42 2.23 -8.48 -7.71
N VAL A 43 1.24 -8.12 -6.90
CA VAL A 43 1.46 -7.57 -5.55
C VAL A 43 2.14 -8.59 -4.63
N ALA A 44 1.80 -9.88 -4.74
CA ALA A 44 2.45 -10.93 -3.96
C ALA A 44 3.92 -11.12 -4.36
N ASP A 45 4.21 -11.12 -5.66
CA ASP A 45 5.57 -11.23 -6.21
C ASP A 45 6.41 -10.01 -5.78
N VAL A 46 5.88 -8.79 -5.98
CA VAL A 46 6.51 -7.55 -5.51
C VAL A 46 6.71 -7.55 -4.00
N LYS A 47 5.71 -7.98 -3.21
CA LYS A 47 5.87 -8.09 -1.76
C LYS A 47 6.97 -9.08 -1.40
N GLN A 48 7.10 -10.20 -2.10
CA GLN A 48 8.15 -11.19 -1.85
C GLN A 48 9.55 -10.65 -2.21
N ASP A 49 9.65 -9.89 -3.30
CA ASP A 49 10.90 -9.24 -3.71
C ASP A 49 11.27 -8.11 -2.73
N PHE A 50 10.30 -7.28 -2.35
CA PHE A 50 10.46 -6.29 -1.28
C PHE A 50 10.76 -6.94 0.06
N ASP A 51 10.18 -8.07 0.43
CA ASP A 51 10.49 -8.74 1.70
C ASP A 51 11.91 -9.31 1.68
N ARG A 52 12.38 -9.82 0.54
CA ARG A 52 13.79 -10.22 0.33
C ARG A 52 14.75 -9.02 0.38
N GLU A 53 14.38 -7.90 -0.22
CA GLU A 53 15.16 -6.67 -0.19
C GLU A 53 15.06 -5.92 1.13
N LEU A 54 13.95 -5.98 1.86
CA LEU A 54 13.74 -5.36 3.17
C LEU A 54 14.31 -6.22 4.29
N HIS A 55 14.40 -7.54 4.13
CA HIS A 55 15.23 -8.38 5.00
C HIS A 55 16.72 -8.03 4.85
N ASN A 56 17.11 -7.42 3.71
CA ASN A 56 18.42 -6.81 3.49
C ASN A 56 18.43 -5.29 3.73
N ALA A 57 17.28 -4.62 3.82
CA ALA A 57 17.12 -3.28 4.41
C ALA A 57 17.19 -3.48 5.94
N ASP A 58 18.38 -3.88 6.30
CA ASP A 58 18.86 -4.11 7.64
C ASP A 58 18.28 -3.01 8.52
N LEU A 59 17.52 -3.40 9.55
CA LEU A 59 17.19 -2.47 10.64
C LEU A 59 18.47 -1.80 11.17
N SER A 60 19.65 -2.40 10.93
CA SER A 60 20.99 -1.86 11.03
C SER A 60 21.25 -0.60 10.19
N GLU A 61 20.83 -0.53 8.93
CA GLU A 61 21.02 0.64 8.06
C GLU A 61 20.13 1.81 8.48
N LEU A 62 18.87 1.55 8.82
CA LEU A 62 17.99 2.59 9.38
C LEU A 62 18.50 3.10 10.74
N HIS A 63 19.11 2.23 11.56
CA HIS A 63 19.77 2.64 12.80
C HIS A 63 21.03 3.46 12.55
N LYS A 64 21.88 3.08 11.59
CA LYS A 64 23.07 3.84 11.21
C LYS A 64 22.71 5.23 10.67
N LEU A 65 21.72 5.30 9.79
CA LEU A 65 21.22 6.55 9.23
C LEU A 65 20.67 7.47 10.32
N LYS A 66 19.95 6.91 11.31
CA LYS A 66 19.52 7.66 12.50
C LYS A 66 20.68 8.16 13.35
N GLN A 67 21.69 7.33 13.59
CA GLN A 67 22.86 7.72 14.39
C GLN A 67 23.66 8.83 13.70
N GLU A 68 23.88 8.73 12.39
CA GLU A 68 24.61 9.73 11.61
C GLU A 68 23.85 11.06 11.53
N LEU A 69 22.52 11.01 11.44
CA LEU A 69 21.65 12.19 11.57
C LEU A 69 21.73 12.82 12.97
N ASP A 70 21.73 12.02 14.03
CA ASP A 70 21.86 12.51 15.41
C ASP A 70 23.25 13.12 15.68
N GLU A 71 24.32 12.55 15.13
CA GLU A 71 25.67 13.13 15.20
C GLU A 71 25.78 14.43 14.41
N THR A 72 25.26 14.46 13.19
CA THR A 72 25.22 15.67 12.36
C THR A 72 24.43 16.78 13.05
N ARG A 73 23.30 16.44 13.68
CA ARG A 73 22.48 17.37 14.45
C ARG A 73 23.23 17.92 15.66
N ARG A 74 23.96 17.07 16.40
CA ARG A 74 24.81 17.51 17.52
C ARG A 74 25.97 18.39 17.07
N LEU A 75 26.63 18.06 15.96
CA LEU A 75 27.73 18.87 15.40
C LEU A 75 27.23 20.23 14.90
N MET A 76 26.05 20.28 14.29
CA MET A 76 25.39 21.52 13.92
C MET A 76 25.01 22.33 15.16
N GLU A 77 24.49 21.69 16.21
CA GLU A 77 24.09 22.36 17.46
C GLU A 77 25.31 22.93 18.21
N ASP A 78 26.42 22.18 18.26
CA ASP A 78 27.67 22.57 18.94
C ASP A 78 28.45 23.64 18.14
N THR A 79 28.34 23.61 16.80
CA THR A 79 28.92 24.64 15.93
C THR A 79 28.06 25.91 15.93
N SER A 80 26.72 25.79 15.96
CA SER A 80 25.84 26.95 16.13
C SER A 80 26.02 27.59 17.50
N GLY A 81 26.12 26.83 18.59
CA GLY A 81 26.36 27.37 19.93
C GLY A 81 27.63 28.22 20.00
N LYS A 82 28.73 27.71 19.43
CA LYS A 82 30.03 28.42 19.44
C LYS A 82 30.08 29.64 18.53
N LEU A 83 29.24 29.69 17.48
CA LEU A 83 29.11 30.86 16.61
C LEU A 83 28.20 31.94 17.20
N PHE A 84 27.19 31.56 18.01
CA PHE A 84 26.32 32.50 18.73
C PHE A 84 26.96 33.07 20.00
N GLU A 85 27.97 32.40 20.56
CA GLU A 85 28.69 32.85 21.77
C GLU A 85 29.89 33.79 21.46
N GLN A 86 30.25 33.95 20.18
CA GLN A 86 31.42 34.74 19.75
C GLN A 86 31.06 36.15 19.19
N ILE A 87 29.80 36.58 19.28
CA ILE A 87 29.33 37.95 18.94
C ILE A 87 28.74 38.59 20.20
#